data_AF-G0MNZ6-F1
#
_entry.id   AF-G0MNZ6-F1
#
_cell.length_a   1.000
_cell.length_b   1.000
_cell.length_c   1.000
_cell.angle_alpha   90.00
_cell.angle_beta   90.00
_cell.angle_gamma   90.00
#
_symmetry.space_group_name_H-M   'P 1'
#
loop_
_entity.id
_entity.type
_entity.pdbx_description
1 polymer ?
#
loop_
_entity_poly.entity_id
_entity_poly.type
_entity_poly.pdbx_seq_one_letter_code
_entity_poly.pdbx_strand_id
1 'polypeptide(L)'
;MRYFEGHELFLFLVHITSDQVRRVMKAWKKNIVFRNLETLELNGLFHEFSSVDDFKEELNVKQIPEQIAPQVFKPKISAFTPAQAIYSAYIVKDDGTVAFLYISDRSVFLSVKKFTEEEMLERNSIDF
;
A
#
# COMPACT_ATOMS: atom_id res chain seq x y z
N MET A 1 -10.80 9.70 -13.51
CA MET A 1 -9.77 10.77 -13.44
C MET A 1 -8.43 10.11 -13.12
N ARG A 2 -7.34 10.51 -13.78
CA ARG A 2 -5.98 10.04 -13.51
C ARG A 2 -5.17 11.25 -13.03
N TYR A 3 -4.62 11.20 -11.83
CA TYR A 3 -3.79 12.28 -11.28
C TYR A 3 -2.46 11.69 -10.85
N PHE A 4 -1.36 12.24 -11.38
CA PHE A 4 0.00 11.87 -11.00
C PHE A 4 0.80 13.13 -10.71
N GLU A 5 1.18 13.30 -9.45
CA GLU A 5 1.94 14.47 -8.97
C GLU A 5 3.38 14.10 -8.61
N GLY A 6 4.01 13.19 -9.34
CA GLY A 6 5.39 12.72 -9.09
C GLY A 6 5.54 11.88 -7.80
N HIS A 7 4.78 12.23 -6.76
CA HIS A 7 4.78 11.68 -5.41
C HIS A 7 3.44 11.03 -5.06
N GLU A 8 2.35 11.43 -5.72
CA GLU A 8 1.04 10.84 -5.46
C GLU A 8 0.42 10.30 -6.76
N LEU A 9 -0.17 9.11 -6.69
CA LEU A 9 -0.85 8.46 -7.80
C LEU A 9 -2.26 8.03 -7.37
N PHE A 10 -3.27 8.57 -8.04
CA PHE A 10 -4.67 8.25 -7.79
C PHE A 10 -5.34 7.71 -9.06
N LEU A 11 -5.93 6.52 -8.96
CA LEU A 11 -6.75 5.93 -10.02
C LEU A 11 -8.16 5.62 -9.50
N PHE A 12 -9.18 6.06 -10.24
CA PHE A 12 -10.60 5.98 -9.83
C PHE A 12 -11.49 5.43 -10.95
N LEU A 13 -12.50 4.62 -10.57
CA LEU A 13 -13.45 3.92 -11.46
C LEU A 13 -12.74 3.13 -12.56
N VAL A 14 -11.56 2.63 -12.26
CA VAL A 14 -10.78 1.82 -13.16
C VAL A 14 -11.04 0.35 -12.86
N HIS A 15 -11.18 -0.44 -13.91
CA HIS A 15 -11.16 -1.89 -13.79
C HIS A 15 -9.70 -2.31 -13.61
N ILE A 16 -9.30 -2.48 -12.35
CA ILE A 16 -7.96 -2.95 -11.98
C ILE A 16 -8.07 -4.40 -11.56
N THR A 17 -7.28 -5.26 -12.19
CA THR A 17 -7.16 -6.66 -11.76
C THR A 17 -6.11 -6.80 -10.66
N SER A 18 -6.24 -7.84 -9.84
CA SER A 18 -5.22 -8.26 -8.87
C SER A 18 -3.83 -8.36 -9.52
N ASP A 19 -3.73 -8.97 -10.69
CA ASP A 19 -2.50 -9.05 -11.50
C ASP A 19 -1.85 -7.69 -11.79
N GLN A 20 -2.65 -6.69 -12.12
CA GLN A 20 -2.12 -5.36 -12.43
C GLN A 20 -1.55 -4.69 -11.19
N VAL A 21 -2.25 -4.79 -10.05
CA VAL A 21 -1.71 -4.31 -8.77
C VAL A 21 -0.42 -5.05 -8.43
N ARG A 22 -0.39 -6.39 -8.56
CA ARG A 22 0.82 -7.20 -8.31
C ARG A 22 2.02 -6.71 -9.14
N ARG A 23 1.84 -6.53 -10.46
CA ARG A 23 2.91 -6.05 -11.36
C ARG A 23 3.41 -4.66 -10.97
N VAL A 24 2.48 -3.75 -10.66
CA VAL A 24 2.83 -2.39 -10.24
C VAL A 24 3.62 -2.40 -8.92
N MET A 25 3.14 -3.15 -7.92
CA MET A 25 3.82 -3.25 -6.62
C MET A 25 5.20 -3.90 -6.75
N LYS A 26 5.34 -4.97 -7.56
CA LYS A 26 6.64 -5.59 -7.86
C LYS A 26 7.62 -4.60 -8.51
N ALA A 27 7.13 -3.83 -9.49
CA ALA A 27 7.97 -2.85 -10.19
C ALA A 27 8.36 -1.67 -9.29
N TRP A 28 7.45 -1.21 -8.42
CA TRP A 28 7.74 -0.18 -7.43
C TRP A 28 8.76 -0.67 -6.39
N LYS A 29 8.58 -1.88 -5.84
CA LYS A 29 9.51 -2.50 -4.87
C LYS A 29 10.95 -2.56 -5.41
N LYS A 30 11.10 -2.86 -6.70
CA LYS A 30 12.38 -2.90 -7.43
C LYS A 30 12.90 -1.54 -7.91
N ASN A 31 12.26 -0.45 -7.51
CA ASN A 31 12.61 0.93 -7.91
C ASN A 31 12.58 1.19 -9.43
N ILE A 32 11.81 0.40 -10.18
CA ILE A 32 11.68 0.50 -11.65
C ILE A 32 10.72 1.64 -12.03
N VAL A 33 9.63 1.79 -11.28
CA VAL A 33 8.58 2.80 -11.49
C VAL A 33 8.28 3.57 -10.21
N PHE A 34 7.75 4.79 -10.36
CA PHE A 34 7.24 5.61 -9.25
C PHE A 34 8.27 5.80 -8.12
N ARG A 35 9.52 6.15 -8.47
CA ARG A 35 10.65 6.22 -7.52
C ARG A 35 10.39 7.15 -6.32
N ASN A 36 9.66 8.23 -6.55
CA ASN A 36 9.38 9.26 -5.56
C ASN A 36 7.97 9.15 -4.96
N LEU A 37 7.30 8.01 -5.16
CA LEU A 37 5.94 7.78 -4.65
C LEU A 37 5.90 7.90 -3.13
N GLU A 38 5.02 8.74 -2.62
CA GLU A 38 4.60 8.87 -1.23
C GLU A 38 3.23 8.21 -1.00
N THR A 39 2.31 8.34 -1.97
CA THR A 39 0.95 7.78 -1.85
C THR A 39 0.48 7.16 -3.17
N LEU A 40 -0.04 5.94 -3.10
CA LEU A 40 -0.82 5.31 -4.16
C LEU A 40 -2.20 4.95 -3.63
N GLU A 41 -3.24 5.37 -4.35
CA GLU A 41 -4.63 5.05 -4.06
C GLU A 41 -5.31 4.56 -5.34
N LEU A 42 -5.71 3.28 -5.30
CA LEU A 42 -6.37 2.57 -6.38
C LEU A 42 -7.79 2.26 -5.95
N ASN A 43 -8.77 2.97 -6.50
CA ASN A 43 -10.19 2.78 -6.22
C ASN A 43 -10.88 2.19 -7.45
N GLY A 44 -11.51 1.04 -7.27
CA GLY A 44 -12.17 0.28 -8.34
C GLY A 44 -13.60 -0.08 -7.93
N LEU A 45 -14.49 -0.18 -8.92
CA LEU A 45 -15.88 -0.62 -8.72
C LEU A 45 -16.01 -2.15 -8.66
N PHE A 46 -15.03 -2.86 -9.21
CA PHE A 46 -15.05 -4.32 -9.40
C PHE A 46 -13.65 -4.84 -9.07
N HIS A 47 -13.38 -5.05 -7.78
CA HIS A 47 -12.15 -5.73 -7.40
C HIS A 47 -12.44 -7.19 -7.18
N GLU A 48 -11.93 -8.02 -8.09
CA GLU A 48 -11.79 -9.45 -7.86
C GLU A 48 -10.49 -9.71 -7.08
N PHE A 49 -10.38 -9.20 -5.85
CA PHE A 49 -9.37 -9.70 -4.91
C PHE A 49 -9.87 -11.03 -4.35
N SER A 50 -9.81 -12.07 -5.18
CA SER A 50 -10.27 -13.43 -4.84
C SER A 50 -9.45 -14.06 -3.72
N SER A 51 -8.20 -13.63 -3.51
CA SER A 51 -7.39 -13.97 -2.34
C SER A 51 -6.25 -12.98 -2.14
N VAL A 52 -6.00 -12.59 -0.89
CA VAL A 52 -4.84 -11.76 -0.49
C VAL A 52 -3.59 -12.63 -0.33
N ASP A 53 -3.72 -13.96 -0.26
CA ASP A 53 -2.60 -14.84 0.10
C ASP A 53 -1.52 -14.88 -1.00
N ASP A 54 -1.92 -14.93 -2.27
CA ASP A 54 -0.98 -14.85 -3.41
C ASP A 54 -0.20 -13.53 -3.44
N PHE A 55 -0.77 -12.45 -2.89
CA PHE A 55 -0.09 -11.15 -2.79
C PHE A 55 1.01 -11.16 -1.72
N LYS A 56 0.81 -11.92 -0.63
CA LYS A 56 1.70 -11.90 0.53
C LYS A 56 3.06 -12.47 0.19
N GLU A 57 3.08 -13.65 -0.41
CA GLU A 57 4.32 -14.36 -0.74
C GLU A 57 5.14 -13.59 -1.79
N GLU A 58 4.50 -13.19 -2.89
CA GLU A 58 5.21 -12.60 -4.02
C GLU A 58 5.84 -11.23 -3.73
N LEU A 59 5.22 -10.43 -2.86
CA LEU A 59 5.71 -9.10 -2.49
C LEU A 59 6.56 -9.13 -1.22
N ASN A 60 6.71 -10.29 -0.58
CA ASN A 60 7.26 -10.45 0.76
C ASN A 60 6.61 -9.45 1.72
N VAL A 61 5.28 -9.50 1.76
CA VAL A 61 4.48 -8.62 2.62
C VAL A 61 4.68 -9.06 4.06
N LYS A 62 4.95 -8.09 4.93
CA LYS A 62 5.20 -8.32 6.35
C LYS A 62 4.04 -7.79 7.18
N GLN A 63 3.68 -8.52 8.22
CA GLN A 63 2.66 -8.09 9.16
C GLN A 63 3.18 -6.92 9.98
N ILE A 64 2.37 -5.87 10.12
CA ILE A 64 2.70 -4.72 10.98
C ILE A 64 2.80 -5.23 12.43
N PRO A 65 3.95 -5.03 13.11
CA PRO A 65 4.08 -5.38 14.52
C PRO A 65 3.09 -4.60 15.39
N GLU A 66 2.59 -5.22 16.46
CA GLU A 66 1.56 -4.63 17.33
C GLU A 66 1.99 -3.33 18.00
N GLN A 67 3.29 -3.16 18.24
CA GLN A 67 3.86 -1.93 18.79
C GLN A 67 3.79 -0.73 17.84
N ILE A 68 3.51 -0.95 16.54
CA ILE A 68 3.36 0.13 15.58
C ILE A 68 1.92 0.61 15.60
N ALA A 69 1.75 1.90 15.92
CA ALA A 69 0.43 2.54 15.92
C ALA A 69 -0.33 2.28 14.60
N PRO A 70 -1.63 1.97 14.67
CA PRO A 70 -2.46 1.77 13.49
C PRO A 70 -2.33 2.93 12.52
N GLN A 71 -2.06 2.61 11.25
CA GLN A 71 -1.93 3.63 10.23
C GLN A 71 -3.31 4.17 9.86
N VAL A 72 -3.50 5.47 10.06
CA VAL A 72 -4.71 6.16 9.62
C VAL A 72 -4.55 6.53 8.15
N PHE A 73 -5.25 5.81 7.28
CA PHE A 73 -5.34 6.16 5.86
C PHE A 73 -6.45 7.19 5.69
N LYS A 74 -6.07 8.41 5.28
CA LYS A 74 -7.02 9.45 4.88
C LYS A 74 -7.14 9.39 3.36
N PRO A 75 -8.19 8.73 2.81
CA PRO A 75 -8.37 8.70 1.37
C PRO A 75 -8.50 10.13 0.87
N LYS A 76 -7.75 10.49 -0.18
CA LYS A 76 -7.91 11.82 -0.79
C LYS A 76 -9.17 11.88 -1.65
N ILE A 77 -9.71 10.72 -2.01
CA ILE A 77 -10.92 10.61 -2.81
C ILE A 77 -11.98 9.93 -1.95
N SER A 78 -13.09 10.62 -1.69
CA SER A 78 -14.23 10.01 -1.02
C SER A 78 -14.75 8.85 -1.85
N ALA A 79 -14.66 7.63 -1.30
CA ALA A 79 -15.42 6.51 -1.81
C ALA A 79 -16.92 6.80 -1.68
N PHE A 80 -17.72 6.38 -2.66
CA PHE A 80 -19.19 6.53 -2.61
C PHE A 80 -19.85 5.74 -1.46
N THR A 81 -19.09 4.89 -0.78
CA THR A 81 -19.55 3.89 0.19
C THR A 81 -18.42 3.58 1.17
N PRO A 82 -18.72 3.23 2.44
CA PRO A 82 -17.70 2.85 3.42
C PRO A 82 -16.98 1.57 2.95
N ALA A 83 -15.65 1.63 2.87
CA ALA A 83 -14.84 0.46 2.55
C ALA A 83 -14.62 -0.39 3.81
N GLN A 84 -14.75 -1.71 3.69
CA GLN A 84 -14.44 -2.61 4.79
C GLN A 84 -12.98 -3.05 4.68
N ALA A 85 -12.22 -2.88 5.76
CA ALA A 85 -10.83 -3.32 5.81
C ALA A 85 -10.77 -4.84 5.65
N ILE A 86 -10.04 -5.32 4.64
CA ILE A 86 -9.77 -6.74 4.44
C ILE A 86 -8.38 -7.08 4.98
N TYR A 87 -7.41 -6.19 4.80
CA TYR A 87 -6.02 -6.48 5.09
C TYR A 87 -5.18 -5.23 5.32
N SER A 88 -4.28 -5.29 6.30
CA SER A 88 -3.32 -4.23 6.63
C SER A 88 -1.95 -4.85 6.90
N ALA A 89 -0.92 -4.32 6.25
CA ALA A 89 0.44 -4.85 6.29
C ALA A 89 1.46 -3.80 5.85
N TYR A 90 2.73 -4.18 5.71
CA TYR A 90 3.74 -3.33 5.07
C TYR A 90 4.62 -4.12 4.10
N ILE A 91 5.21 -3.38 3.17
CA ILE A 91 6.17 -3.86 2.18
C ILE A 91 7.44 -3.03 2.33
N VAL A 92 8.59 -3.70 2.25
CA VAL A 92 9.89 -3.04 2.20
C VAL A 92 10.37 -3.00 0.77
N LYS A 93 10.69 -1.82 0.26
CA LYS A 93 11.32 -1.61 -1.04
C LYS A 93 12.76 -2.10 -1.01
N ASP A 94 13.35 -2.42 -2.16
CA ASP A 94 14.72 -2.97 -2.22
C ASP A 94 15.80 -2.00 -1.70
N ASP A 95 15.48 -0.71 -1.63
CA ASP A 95 16.33 0.33 -1.01
C ASP A 95 16.11 0.50 0.50
N GLY A 96 15.30 -0.36 1.12
CA GLY A 96 14.98 -0.35 2.55
C GLY A 96 13.79 0.54 2.92
N THR A 97 13.24 1.32 1.97
CA THR A 97 12.09 2.21 2.23
C THR A 97 10.84 1.40 2.59
N VAL A 98 10.17 1.77 3.67
CA VAL A 98 8.91 1.13 4.10
C VAL A 98 7.72 1.76 3.38
N ALA A 99 6.76 0.92 2.99
CA ALA A 99 5.42 1.37 2.64
C ALA A 99 4.35 0.53 3.34
N PHE A 100 3.38 1.19 3.97
CA PHE A 100 2.22 0.51 4.51
C PHE A 100 1.21 0.24 3.40
N LEU A 101 0.73 -1.00 3.38
CA LEU A 101 -0.25 -1.51 2.44
C LEU A 101 -1.57 -1.71 3.17
N TYR A 102 -2.64 -1.17 2.60
CA TYR A 102 -3.99 -1.39 3.05
C TYR A 102 -4.87 -1.81 1.88
N ILE A 103 -5.59 -2.91 2.06
CA ILE A 103 -6.50 -3.46 1.05
C ILE A 103 -7.88 -3.56 1.68
N SER A 104 -8.87 -3.02 0.96
CA SER A 104 -10.28 -3.18 1.25
C SER A 104 -10.97 -3.93 0.11
N ASP A 105 -12.27 -4.14 0.26
CA ASP A 105 -13.16 -4.66 -0.79
C ASP A 105 -13.20 -3.78 -2.05
N ARG A 106 -12.76 -2.52 -1.95
CA ARG A 106 -12.93 -1.50 -3.00
C ARG A 106 -11.65 -0.78 -3.39
N SER A 107 -10.57 -1.00 -2.64
CA SER A 107 -9.41 -0.15 -2.77
C SER A 107 -8.11 -0.84 -2.37
N VAL A 108 -7.04 -0.41 -3.01
CA VAL A 108 -5.67 -0.66 -2.57
C VAL A 108 -4.99 0.67 -2.30
N PHE A 109 -4.41 0.78 -1.12
CA PHE A 109 -3.70 1.96 -0.65
C PHE A 109 -2.26 1.57 -0.30
N LEU A 110 -1.32 2.39 -0.76
CA LEU A 110 0.08 2.32 -0.37
C LEU A 110 0.50 3.69 0.17
N SER A 111 1.02 3.72 1.40
CA SER A 111 1.62 4.92 2.00
C SER A 111 3.10 4.67 2.24
N VAL A 112 3.93 5.25 1.37
CA VAL A 112 5.40 5.16 1.45
C VAL A 112 5.89 6.14 2.50
N LYS A 113 6.82 5.69 3.33
CA LYS A 113 7.35 6.44 4.46
C LYS A 113 8.79 6.85 4.22
N LYS A 114 9.20 7.94 4.86
CA LYS A 114 10.57 8.49 4.78
C LYS A 114 11.50 7.86 5.83
N PHE A 115 11.28 6.59 6.14
CA PHE A 115 12.08 5.81 7.08
C PHE A 115 12.31 4.40 6.56
N THR A 116 13.39 3.79 7.01
CA THR A 116 13.77 2.40 6.73
C THR A 116 13.03 1.42 7.64
N GLU A 117 13.09 0.13 7.30
CA GLU A 117 12.53 -0.92 8.14
C GLU A 117 13.18 -0.96 9.54
N GLU A 118 14.50 -0.79 9.60
CA GLU A 118 15.25 -0.75 10.87
C GLU A 118 14.75 0.42 11.74
N GLU A 119 14.71 1.64 11.20
CA GLU A 119 14.19 2.80 11.93
C GLU A 119 12.74 2.62 12.38
N MET A 120 11.90 1.94 11.59
CA MET A 120 10.52 1.66 11.96
C MET A 120 10.44 0.75 13.20
N LEU A 121 11.30 -0.27 13.25
CA LEU A 121 11.33 -1.24 14.35
C LEU A 121 11.99 -0.66 15.60
N GLU A 122 13.04 0.15 15.43
CA GLU A 122 13.78 0.79 16.53
C GLU A 122 12.98 1.90 17.21
N ARG A 123 12.27 2.75 16.45
CA ARG A 123 11.46 3.86 17.00
C ARG A 123 10.32 3.40 17.91
N ASN A 124 9.95 2.12 17.86
CA ASN A 124 8.95 1.51 18.73
C ASN A 124 9.56 0.47 19.69
N SER A 125 10.90 0.34 19.72
CA SER A 125 11.65 -0.47 20.69
C SER A 125 12.07 0.34 21.93
N ILE A 126 11.79 1.65 21.94
CA ILE A 126 12.03 2.52 23.09
C ILE A 126 10.68 2.92 23.68
N ASP A 127 10.18 2.07 24.58
CA ASP A 127 9.51 2.39 25.86
C ASP A 127 8.60 1.22 26.28
N PHE A 128 9.14 0.31 27.11
CA PHE A 128 8.73 0.04 28.50
C PHE A 128 9.76 -0.87 29.18
#